data_AF-A0A182EVY5-F1
#
_entry.id   AF-A0A182EVY5-F1
#
_cell.length_a   1.000
_cell.length_b   1.000
_cell.length_c   1.000
_cell.angle_alpha   90.00
_cell.angle_beta   90.00
_cell.angle_gamma   90.00
#
_symmetry.space_group_name_H-M   'P 1'
#
loop_
_entity.id
_entity.type
_entity.pdbx_description
1 polymer ?
#
loop_
_entity_poly.entity_id
_entity_poly.type
_entity_poly.pdbx_seq_one_letter_code
_entity_poly.pdbx_strand_id
1 'polypeptide(L)'
;MFSGSNVEASTFLVETTKEEELKEKLLEWRSKLDFLESHHIISFHFTKELMEPTNSEEIFRETFGIQPATLRLSQPWLTETGLIYWDSTTDSVRNRGPVFAIIGYKEICCTSII
;
A
#
# COMPACT_ATOMS: atom_id res chain seq x y z
N MET A 1 -10.71 -4.05 -6.62
CA MET A 1 -9.78 -5.18 -6.42
C MET A 1 -8.84 -5.19 -7.61
N PHE A 2 -7.54 -4.96 -7.39
CA PHE A 2 -6.54 -5.10 -8.45
C PHE A 2 -6.16 -6.58 -8.50
N SER A 3 -6.47 -7.25 -9.63
CA SER A 3 -6.25 -8.68 -9.79
C SER A 3 -6.16 -9.03 -11.27
N GLY A 4 -5.37 -10.05 -11.60
CA GLY A 4 -5.20 -10.53 -12.96
C GLY A 4 -3.85 -11.22 -13.12
N SER A 5 -3.64 -11.93 -14.23
CA SER A 5 -2.42 -12.72 -14.46
C SER A 5 -1.12 -11.92 -14.57
N ASN A 6 -1.23 -10.58 -14.71
CA ASN A 6 -0.10 -9.65 -14.87
C ASN A 6 -0.16 -8.51 -13.83
N VAL A 7 -0.88 -8.73 -12.74
CA VAL A 7 -1.08 -7.73 -11.69
C VAL A 7 -0.62 -8.33 -10.38
N GLU A 8 0.43 -7.74 -9.81
CA GLU A 8 0.83 -7.98 -8.43
C GLU A 8 0.31 -6.84 -7.56
N ALA A 9 -0.19 -7.15 -6.37
CA ALA A 9 -0.68 -6.14 -5.45
C ALA A 9 -0.35 -6.53 -4.01
N SER A 10 0.11 -5.54 -3.24
CA SER A 10 0.37 -5.70 -1.82
C SER A 10 -0.12 -4.49 -1.05
N THR A 11 -0.53 -4.72 0.20
CA THR A 11 -1.02 -3.67 1.09
C THR A 11 -0.32 -3.73 2.42
N PHE A 12 -0.12 -2.58 3.04
CA PHE A 12 0.51 -2.43 4.35
C PHE A 12 -0.38 -1.56 5.23
N LEU A 13 -0.80 -2.11 6.36
CA LEU A 13 -1.53 -1.38 7.39
C LEU A 13 -0.54 -0.68 8.31
N VAL A 14 -0.73 0.62 8.53
CA VAL A 14 0.07 1.39 9.48
C VAL A 14 -0.51 1.20 10.88
N GLU A 15 0.28 0.57 11.76
CA GLU A 15 -0.13 0.24 13.14
C GLU A 15 0.67 1.02 14.20
N THR A 16 1.40 2.06 13.79
CA THR A 16 2.27 2.84 14.68
C THR A 16 2.25 4.32 14.33
N THR A 17 2.49 5.17 15.33
CA THR A 17 2.70 6.62 15.18
C THR A 17 4.17 7.01 15.31
N LYS A 18 5.08 6.03 15.48
CA LYS A 18 6.53 6.25 15.61
C LYS A 18 7.21 6.12 14.26
N GLU A 19 8.02 7.10 13.90
CA GLU A 19 8.72 7.18 12.61
C GLU A 19 9.68 5.99 12.40
N GLU A 20 10.53 5.70 13.39
CA GLU A 20 11.52 4.61 13.30
C GLU A 20 10.86 3.24 13.15
N GLU A 21 9.75 3.01 13.88
CA GLU A 21 9.01 1.75 13.79
C GLU A 21 8.32 1.61 12.42
N LEU A 22 7.76 2.71 11.89
CA LEU A 22 7.19 2.71 10.55
C LEU A 22 8.26 2.39 9.51
N LYS A 23 9.44 3.02 9.60
CA LYS A 23 10.55 2.81 8.67
C LYS A 23 11.03 1.35 8.68
N GLU A 24 11.21 0.77 9.85
CA GLU A 24 11.60 -0.65 9.99
C GLU A 24 10.57 -1.58 9.33
N LYS A 25 9.29 -1.38 9.62
CA LYS A 25 8.20 -2.18 9.04
C LYS A 25 8.06 -2.00 7.53
N LEU A 26 8.27 -0.80 7.00
CA LEU A 26 8.24 -0.55 5.56
C LEU A 26 9.42 -1.21 4.84
N LEU A 27 10.62 -1.22 5.44
CA LEU A 27 11.78 -1.95 4.91
C LEU A 27 11.55 -3.46 4.90
N GLU A 28 11.00 -4.01 5.99
CA GLU A 28 10.62 -5.41 6.07
C GLU A 28 9.60 -5.76 4.98
N TRP A 29 8.55 -4.94 4.82
CA TRP A 29 7.56 -5.12 3.78
C TRP A 29 8.18 -5.04 2.39
N ARG A 30 9.02 -4.04 2.10
CA ARG A 30 9.73 -3.89 0.82
C ARG A 30 10.52 -5.15 0.45
N SER A 31 11.20 -5.76 1.42
CA SER A 31 11.99 -6.98 1.19
C SER A 31 11.16 -8.19 0.75
N LYS A 32 9.85 -8.18 1.02
CA LYS A 32 8.91 -9.24 0.65
C LYS A 32 8.27 -9.03 -0.73
N LEU A 33 8.54 -7.89 -1.39
CA LEU A 33 7.98 -7.55 -2.70
C LEU A 33 9.01 -7.83 -3.79
N ASP A 34 8.83 -8.92 -4.52
CA ASP A 34 9.71 -9.37 -5.61
C ASP A 34 9.45 -8.65 -6.95
N PHE A 35 8.32 -7.93 -7.06
CA PHE A 35 7.87 -7.31 -8.30
C PHE A 35 8.29 -5.85 -8.48
N LEU A 36 8.91 -5.22 -7.47
CA LEU A 36 9.21 -3.77 -7.47
C LEU A 36 10.12 -3.31 -8.63
N GLU A 37 11.06 -4.16 -9.04
CA GLU A 37 12.04 -3.83 -10.09
C GLU A 37 11.63 -4.37 -11.48
N SER A 38 10.56 -5.16 -11.55
CA SER A 38 10.15 -5.87 -12.79
C SER A 38 8.80 -5.41 -13.35
N HIS A 39 8.06 -4.59 -12.60
CA HIS A 39 6.73 -4.14 -12.95
C HIS A 39 6.66 -2.61 -13.01
N HIS A 40 5.70 -2.09 -13.76
CA HIS A 40 5.31 -0.70 -13.65
C HIS A 40 4.52 -0.50 -12.35
N ILE A 41 5.06 0.31 -11.43
CA ILE A 41 4.54 0.45 -10.07
C ILE A 41 3.65 1.68 -9.94
N ILE A 42 2.47 1.47 -9.34
CA ILE A 42 1.58 2.53 -8.86
C ILE A 42 1.37 2.31 -7.36
N SER A 43 1.56 3.35 -6.56
CA SER A 43 1.31 3.30 -5.12
C SER A 43 0.22 4.27 -4.68
N PHE A 44 -0.52 3.86 -3.65
CA PHE A 44 -1.58 4.63 -3.02
C PHE A 44 -1.36 4.72 -1.52
N HIS A 45 -1.81 5.81 -0.94
CA HIS A 45 -1.85 5.99 0.51
C HIS A 45 -3.25 6.43 0.91
N PHE A 46 -3.92 5.62 1.74
CA PHE A 46 -5.24 5.90 2.26
C PHE A 46 -5.09 6.27 3.72
N THR A 47 -5.42 7.51 4.09
CA THR A 47 -5.13 8.01 5.43
C THR A 47 -6.24 8.86 6.04
N LYS A 48 -6.22 8.91 7.37
CA LYS A 48 -7.00 9.80 8.24
C LYS A 48 -6.04 10.42 9.26
N GLU A 49 -6.27 11.69 9.58
CA GLU A 49 -5.40 12.45 10.48
C GLU A 49 -5.14 11.71 11.82
N LEU A 50 -3.90 11.84 12.32
CA LEU A 50 -3.43 11.41 13.65
C LEU A 50 -3.27 9.89 13.89
N MET A 51 -3.38 9.04 12.87
CA MET A 51 -3.21 7.58 13.03
C MET A 51 -1.88 7.01 12.51
N GLU A 52 -0.96 7.87 12.08
CA GLU A 52 0.38 7.54 11.58
C GLU A 52 1.32 8.73 11.81
N PRO A 53 2.65 8.59 11.65
CA PRO A 53 3.56 9.71 11.69
C PRO A 53 3.23 10.77 10.63
N THR A 54 3.44 12.04 10.96
CA THR A 54 3.14 13.18 10.06
C THR A 54 3.94 13.14 8.76
N ASN A 55 5.15 12.56 8.79
CA ASN A 55 6.05 12.38 7.65
C ASN A 55 5.97 10.97 7.04
N SER A 56 4.90 10.21 7.29
CA SER A 56 4.72 8.84 6.77
C SER A 56 4.92 8.73 5.24
N GLU A 57 4.39 9.70 4.47
CA GLU A 57 4.56 9.76 3.02
C GLU A 57 6.02 9.97 2.60
N GLU A 58 6.79 10.73 3.38
CA GLU A 58 8.22 10.94 3.14
C GLU A 58 9.03 9.69 3.47
N ILE A 59 8.77 9.05 4.61
CA ILE A 59 9.40 7.77 4.97
C ILE A 59 9.11 6.72 3.90
N PHE A 60 7.87 6.65 3.41
CA PHE A 60 7.51 5.76 2.30
C PHE A 60 8.30 6.10 1.02
N ARG A 61 8.35 7.38 0.63
CA ARG A 61 9.09 7.82 -0.56
C ARG A 61 10.58 7.50 -0.46
N GLU A 62 11.21 7.70 0.68
CA GLU A 62 12.62 7.32 0.91
C GLU A 62 12.82 5.81 0.85
N THR A 63 11.86 5.05 1.35
CA THR A 63 11.95 3.58 1.40
C THR A 63 11.74 2.94 0.03
N PHE A 64 10.81 3.44 -0.80
CA PHE A 64 10.45 2.82 -2.08
C PHE A 64 10.94 3.59 -3.30
N GLY A 65 11.36 4.85 -3.16
CA GLY A 65 11.70 5.73 -4.28
C GLY A 65 10.50 6.21 -5.09
N ILE A 66 9.28 6.05 -4.57
CA ILE A 66 8.01 6.32 -5.28
C ILE A 66 7.12 7.21 -4.42
N GLN A 67 6.52 8.24 -5.01
CA GLN A 67 5.53 9.08 -4.34
C GLN A 67 4.13 8.42 -4.45
N PRO A 68 3.48 8.09 -3.33
CA PRO A 68 2.13 7.55 -3.37
C PRO A 68 1.10 8.60 -3.76
N ALA A 69 0.05 8.14 -4.45
CA ALA A 69 -1.17 8.91 -4.63
C ALA A 69 -1.98 8.89 -3.33
N THR A 70 -2.00 10.02 -2.64
CA THR A 70 -2.61 10.13 -1.31
C THR A 70 -4.10 10.46 -1.40
N LEU A 71 -4.91 9.64 -0.74
CA LEU A 71 -6.34 9.77 -0.55
C LEU A 71 -6.62 9.99 0.94
N ARG A 72 -6.86 11.25 1.31
CA ARG A 72 -7.12 11.65 2.69
C ARG A 72 -8.62 11.78 2.95
N LEU A 73 -9.09 11.15 4.03
CA LEU A 73 -10.46 11.32 4.52
C LEU A 73 -10.52 12.57 5.41
N SER A 74 -10.94 13.70 4.83
CA SER A 74 -11.03 14.99 5.54
C SER A 74 -12.36 15.21 6.27
N GLN A 75 -13.38 14.40 5.97
CA GLN A 75 -14.73 14.58 6.51
C GLN A 75 -14.84 13.92 7.89
N PRO A 76 -15.30 14.62 8.94
CA PRO A 76 -15.40 14.07 10.31
C PRO A 76 -16.27 12.81 10.42
N TRP A 77 -17.29 12.68 9.56
CA TRP A 77 -18.19 11.52 9.53
C TRP A 77 -17.65 10.33 8.73
N LEU A 78 -16.66 10.53 7.86
CA LEU A 78 -15.98 9.44 7.17
C LEU A 78 -15.13 8.71 8.21
N THR A 79 -15.56 7.49 8.50
CA THR A 79 -15.30 6.93 9.81
C THR A 79 -13.88 6.38 9.85
N GLU A 80 -13.43 5.66 8.83
CA GLU A 80 -12.26 4.79 8.94
C GLU A 80 -11.62 4.47 7.57
N THR A 81 -10.29 4.42 7.53
CA THR A 81 -9.51 3.65 6.55
C THR A 81 -9.12 2.30 7.15
N GLY A 82 -8.72 1.33 6.33
CA GLY A 82 -8.26 0.05 6.83
C GLY A 82 -8.25 -1.05 5.79
N LEU A 83 -7.91 -2.26 6.25
CA LEU A 83 -7.96 -3.49 5.47
C LEU A 83 -9.14 -4.34 5.91
N ILE A 84 -9.88 -4.86 4.93
CA ILE A 84 -10.91 -5.86 5.15
C ILE A 84 -10.39 -7.16 4.56
N TYR A 85 -10.16 -8.14 5.42
CA TYR A 85 -9.84 -9.50 4.99
C TYR A 85 -11.12 -10.31 4.92
N TRP A 86 -11.37 -10.91 3.76
CA TRP A 86 -12.50 -11.79 3.53
C TRP A 86 -12.02 -13.22 3.41
N ASP A 87 -12.44 -14.06 4.33
CA ASP A 87 -12.27 -15.51 4.28
C ASP A 87 -13.66 -16.12 4.07
N SER A 88 -13.79 -17.06 3.13
CA SER A 88 -15.05 -17.78 2.91
C SER A 88 -15.51 -18.62 4.11
N THR A 89 -14.63 -18.87 5.08
CA THR A 89 -14.89 -19.73 6.25
C THR A 89 -15.00 -18.99 7.58
N THR A 90 -14.60 -17.72 7.66
CA THR A 90 -14.67 -16.90 8.90
C THR A 90 -15.33 -15.56 8.61
N ASP A 91 -15.93 -14.94 9.63
CA ASP A 91 -16.45 -13.57 9.51
C ASP A 91 -15.34 -12.59 9.08
N SER A 92 -15.69 -11.57 8.29
CA SER A 92 -14.72 -10.60 7.79
C SER A 92 -13.97 -9.89 8.93
N VAL A 93 -12.64 -9.95 8.92
CA VAL A 93 -11.80 -9.22 9.87
C VAL A 93 -11.52 -7.83 9.30
N ARG A 94 -11.82 -6.79 10.09
CA ARG A 94 -11.59 -5.40 9.71
C ARG A 94 -10.50 -4.79 10.59
N ASN A 95 -9.34 -4.55 10.00
CA ASN A 95 -8.24 -3.87 10.65
C ASN A 95 -8.25 -2.39 10.25
N ARG A 96 -8.43 -1.52 11.25
CA ARG A 96 -8.56 -0.07 11.03
C ARG A 96 -7.19 0.58 11.06
N GLY A 97 -6.99 1.60 10.23
CA GLY A 97 -5.78 2.40 10.22
C GLY A 97 -5.43 2.90 8.82
N PRO A 98 -4.42 3.77 8.69
CA PRO A 98 -3.89 4.20 7.41
C PRO A 98 -3.32 3.00 6.65
N VAL A 99 -3.40 3.04 5.32
CA VAL A 99 -2.99 1.93 4.46
C VAL A 99 -2.15 2.44 3.31
N PHE A 100 -0.97 1.84 3.12
CA PHE A 100 -0.26 1.93 1.86
C PHE A 100 -0.65 0.73 0.98
N ALA A 101 -0.78 0.97 -0.32
CA ALA A 101 -0.97 -0.08 -1.31
C ALA A 101 0.03 0.12 -2.45
N ILE A 102 0.61 -0.97 -2.93
CA ILE A 102 1.50 -0.99 -4.09
C ILE A 102 0.92 -1.98 -5.08
N ILE A 103 0.76 -1.53 -6.33
CA ILE A 103 0.27 -2.34 -7.44
C ILE A 103 1.34 -2.33 -8.54
N GLY A 104 1.77 -3.51 -8.96
CA GLY A 104 2.68 -3.71 -10.07
C GLY A 104 1.94 -4.28 -11.27
N TYR A 105 2.09 -3.62 -12.43
CA TYR A 105 1.63 -4.14 -13.71
C TYR A 105 2.82 -4.67 -14.50
N LYS A 106 2.78 -5.95 -14.85
CA LYS A 106 3.81 -6.54 -15.69
C LYS A 106 3.68 -5.97 -17.10
N GLU A 107 4.74 -5.36 -17.62
CA GLU A 107 4.74 -4.92 -19.00
C GLU A 107 4.55 -6.12 -19.92
N ILE A 108 3.51 -6.08 -20.73
CA ILE A 108 3.34 -7.04 -21.82
C ILE A 108 4.34 -6.61 -22.87
N CYS A 109 5.45 -7.35 -22.97
CA CYS A 109 6.36 -7.21 -24.09
C CYS A 109 5.56 -7.52 -25.36
N CYS A 110 5.13 -6.48 -26.09
CA CYS A 110 4.56 -6.64 -27.41
C CYS A 110 5.59 -7.40 -28.23
N THR A 111 5.32 -8.67 -28.51
CA THR A 111 6.13 -9.42 -29.45
C THR A 111 5.98 -8.69 -30.77
N SER A 112 7.07 -8.08 -31.24
CA SER A 112 7.11 -7.45 -32.56
C SER A 112 6.62 -8.48 -33.57
N ILE A 113 5.44 -8.24 -34.15
CA ILE A 113 5.03 -8.93 -35.36
C ILE A 113 5.89 -8.31 -36.45
N ILE A 114 6.99 -9.00 -36.78
CA ILE A 114 7.82 -8.72 -37.97
C ILE A 114 7.09 -9.29 -39.19
#